data_AF-A0A1V6EF78-F1
#
_entry.id   AF-A0A1V6EF78-F1
#
_cell.length_a   1.000
_cell.length_b   1.000
_cell.length_c   1.000
_cell.angle_alpha   90.00
_cell.angle_beta   90.00
_cell.angle_gamma   90.00
#
_symmetry.space_group_name_H-M   'P 1'
#
loop_
_entity.id
_entity.type
_entity.pdbx_description
1 polymer ?
#
loop_
_entity_poly.entity_id
_entity_poly.type
_entity_poly.pdbx_seq_one_letter_code
_entity_poly.pdbx_strand_id
1 'polypeptide(L)' 'MDDIRRAQQAQIPAGRYGTAEEFGAICAFLCSQHAAYLTGQNILPDGGAYPGTY' A
#
# COMPACT_ATOMS: atom_id res chain seq x y z
N MET A 1 -17.66 -13.50 10.38
CA MET A 1 -16.35 -13.33 9.71
C MET A 1 -16.40 -12.14 8.75
N ASP A 2 -17.40 -12.06 7.88
CA ASP A 2 -17.51 -10.95 6.92
C ASP A 2 -17.71 -9.58 7.58
N ASP A 3 -18.46 -9.51 8.69
CA ASP A 3 -18.63 -8.25 9.44
C ASP A 3 -17.33 -7.74 10.05
N ILE A 4 -16.49 -8.65 10.53
CA ILE A 4 -15.15 -8.32 11.07
C ILE A 4 -14.29 -7.77 9.94
N ARG A 5 -14.32 -8.41 8.77
CA ARG A 5 -13.56 -7.98 7.59
C ARG A 5 -14.00 -6.58 7.13
N ARG A 6 -15.31 -6.31 7.07
CA ARG A 6 -15.85 -4.99 6.74
C ARG A 6 -15.44 -3.93 7.76
N ALA A 7 -15.53 -4.25 9.05
CA ALA A 7 -15.14 -3.32 10.11
C ALA A 7 -13.64 -2.96 10.04
N GLN A 8 -12.78 -3.94 9.71
CA GLN A 8 -11.35 -3.69 9.50
C GLN A 8 -11.08 -2.83 8.26
N GLN A 9 -11.74 -3.13 7.13
CA GLN A 9 -11.58 -2.33 5.91
C GLN A 9 -12.02 -0.88 6.10
N ALA A 10 -13.05 -0.64 6.93
CA ALA A 10 -13.51 0.71 7.27
C ALA A 10 -12.48 1.54 8.07
N GLN A 11 -11.49 0.90 8.70
CA GLN A 11 -10.40 1.59 9.39
C GLN A 11 -9.27 2.02 8.43
N ILE A 12 -9.23 1.46 7.21
CA ILE A 12 -8.30 1.87 6.17
C ILE A 12 -8.93 3.06 5.44
N PRO A 13 -8.25 4.21 5.29
CA PRO A 13 -8.82 5.35 4.57
C PRO A 13 -9.22 5.04 3.12
N ALA A 14 -8.48 4.17 2.43
CA ALA A 14 -8.86 3.66 1.12
C ALA A 14 -10.14 2.78 1.12
N GLY A 15 -10.66 2.39 2.30
CA GLY A 15 -11.91 1.66 2.48
C GLY A 15 -11.88 0.19 2.03
N ARG A 16 -10.70 -0.33 1.69
CA ARG A 16 -10.50 -1.69 1.19
C ARG A 16 -9.10 -2.20 1.49
N TYR A 17 -8.91 -3.49 1.32
CA TYR A 17 -7.57 -4.04 1.24
C TYR A 17 -6.95 -3.76 -0.13
N GLY A 18 -5.63 -3.61 -0.14
CA GLY A 18 -4.85 -3.70 -1.37
C GLY A 18 -4.91 -5.10 -1.97
N THR A 19 -4.60 -5.18 -3.25
CA THR A 19 -4.49 -6.43 -4.00
C THR A 19 -3.01 -6.80 -4.21
N ALA A 20 -2.75 -8.07 -4.51
CA ALA A 20 -1.39 -8.52 -4.81
C ALA A 20 -0.86 -7.86 -6.09
N GLU A 21 -1.74 -7.59 -7.05
CA GLU A 21 -1.44 -6.94 -8.32
C GLU A 21 -0.99 -5.49 -8.13
N GLU A 22 -1.65 -4.74 -7.23
CA GLU A 22 -1.25 -3.37 -6.89
C GLU A 22 0.12 -3.32 -6.23
N PHE A 23 0.39 -4.24 -5.30
CA PHE A 23 1.70 -4.36 -4.68
C PHE A 23 2.77 -4.75 -5.71
N GLY A 24 2.46 -5.72 -6.58
CA GLY A 24 3.33 -6.14 -7.67
C GLY A 24 3.66 -5.01 -8.65
N ALA A 25 2.68 -4.16 -8.96
CA ALA A 25 2.89 -2.99 -9.82
C ALA A 25 3.87 -1.98 -9.18
N ILE A 26 3.79 -1.76 -7.86
CA ILE A 26 4.76 -0.93 -7.14
C ILE A 26 6.16 -1.53 -7.23
N CYS A 27 6.30 -2.84 -6.97
CA CYS A 27 7.60 -3.52 -7.13
C CYS A 27 8.14 -3.41 -8.56
N ALA A 28 7.30 -3.63 -9.57
CA ALA A 28 7.69 -3.52 -10.98
C ALA A 28 8.16 -2.10 -11.32
N PHE A 29 7.48 -1.06 -10.82
CA PHE A 29 7.90 0.32 -10.97
C PHE A 29 9.27 0.57 -10.32
N LEU A 30 9.49 0.09 -9.09
CA LEU A 30 10.75 0.23 -8.38
C LEU A 30 11.93 -0.47 -9.08
N CYS A 31 11.67 -1.60 -9.76
CA CYS A 31 12.67 -2.29 -10.57
C CYS A 31 12.90 -1.66 -11.96
N SER A 32 12.08 -0.69 -12.36
CA SER A 32 12.17 -0.07 -13.67
C SER A 32 13.23 1.04 -13.72
N GLN A 33 13.61 1.44 -14.93
CA GLN A 33 14.48 2.60 -15.13
C GLN A 33 13.88 3.93 -14.61
N HIS A 34 12.57 3.97 -14.39
CA HIS A 34 11.88 5.21 -13.98
C HIS A 34 12.15 5.52 -12.49
N ALA A 35 12.55 4.52 -11.71
CA ALA A 35 12.91 4.65 -10.31
C ALA A 35 14.44 4.77 -10.10
N ALA A 36 15.23 5.06 -11.13
CA ALA A 36 16.70 5.01 -11.07
C ALA A 36 17.35 5.90 -10.00
N TYR A 37 16.64 6.92 -9.50
CA TYR A 37 17.13 7.82 -8.45
C TYR A 37 16.50 7.55 -7.07
N LEU A 38 15.70 6.49 -6.93
CA LEU A 38 15.03 6.13 -5.69
C LEU A 38 15.79 4.98 -5.00
N THR A 39 16.37 5.25 -3.84
CA THR A 39 17.10 4.24 -3.06
C THR A 39 16.99 4.50 -1.56
N GLY A 40 17.08 3.45 -0.75
CA GLY A 40 17.02 3.54 0.72
C GLY A 40 15.67 4.00 1.28
N GLN A 41 14.61 4.01 0.46
CA GLN A 41 13.28 4.46 0.88
C GLN A 41 12.42 3.29 1.36
N ASN A 42 11.62 3.53 2.39
CA ASN A 42 10.52 2.65 2.76
C ASN A 42 9.24 3.17 2.09
N ILE A 43 8.70 2.41 1.14
CA ILE A 43 7.43 2.72 0.50
C ILE A 43 6.34 1.94 1.23
N LEU A 44 5.36 2.65 1.81
CA LEU A 44 4.27 2.06 2.59
C LEU A 44 2.95 2.07 1.79
N PRO A 45 2.60 0.99 1.08
CA PRO A 45 1.33 0.88 0.36
C PRO A 45 0.23 0.26 1.25
N ASP A 46 -0.19 0.97 2.29
CA ASP A 46 -1.15 0.46 3.29
C ASP A 46 -2.56 1.06 3.18
N GLY A 47 -2.84 1.81 2.11
CA GLY A 47 -4.11 2.51 1.92
C GLY A 47 -4.32 3.67 2.89
N GLY A 48 -3.26 4.17 3.53
CA GLY A 48 -3.27 5.26 4.50
C GLY A 48 -3.56 4.80 5.93
N ALA A 49 -3.40 3.51 6.24
CA ALA A 49 -3.72 2.98 7.56
C ALA A 49 -2.79 3.53 8.66
N TYR A 50 -1.52 3.81 8.34
CA TYR A 50 -0.58 4.47 9.23
C TYR A 50 -0.91 5.97 9.32
N PRO A 51 -1.24 6.49 10.52
CA PRO A 51 -1.64 7.90 10.70
C PRO A 51 -0.44 8.84 10.91
N GLY A 52 0.78 8.29 10.99
CA GLY A 52 1.98 9.08 11.23
C GLY A 52 2.41 9.86 10.00
N THR A 53 3.17 10.93 10.23
CA THR A 53 3.59 11.85 9.17
C THR A 53 4.73 11.28 8.33
N TYR A 54 5.60 10.45 8.90
CA TYR A 54 6.76 9.81 8.26
C TYR A 54 7.20 8.56 9.03
#